data_AF-A0A6G7X377-F1
#
_entry.id   AF-A0A6G7X377-F1
#
_cell.length_a   1.000
_cell.length_b   1.000
_cell.length_c   1.000
_cell.angle_alpha   90.00
_cell.angle_beta   90.00
_cell.angle_gamma   90.00
#
_symmetry.space_group_name_H-M   'P 1'
#
loop_
_entity.id
_entity.type
_entity.pdbx_description
1 polymer ?
#
loop_
_entity_poly.entity_id
_entity_poly.type
_entity_poly.pdbx_seq_one_letter_code
_entity_poly.pdbx_strand_id
1 'polypeptide(L)'
;MNTDKIQRLERNEKFRRKFYAKGVWRNYAIVPPSGILFVALFGFLYLFNVDHLMSLYAIPFIILLLLGTIWLKATRKYIINQKISGKQPFAICLSIPLMKKNGKTIMMFSAGSNRLNKYYLEKEKKEILDRIGPDADFVGVNPSNKLLVAVPETDIYLIYPSFSDRLSNKTTTSTVNRYVIFDNLEKIRYITLREMESFS
;
A
#
# COMPACT_ATOMS: atom_id res chain seq x y z
N MET A 1 12.42 18.71 4.04
CA MET A 1 12.86 17.41 4.60
C MET A 1 14.11 16.99 3.84
N ASN A 2 15.18 16.59 4.54
CA ASN A 2 16.44 16.27 3.87
C ASN A 2 16.29 14.99 3.03
N THR A 3 16.73 15.00 1.76
CA THR A 3 16.65 13.87 0.82
C THR A 3 17.31 12.62 1.37
N ASP A 4 18.37 12.79 2.16
CA ASP A 4 19.11 11.70 2.79
C ASP A 4 18.26 10.92 3.80
N LYS A 5 17.38 11.60 4.54
CA LYS A 5 16.48 10.94 5.50
C LYS A 5 15.46 10.06 4.78
N ILE A 6 14.95 10.54 3.65
CA ILE A 6 13.97 9.80 2.84
C ILE A 6 14.64 8.55 2.22
N GLN A 7 15.85 8.69 1.68
CA GLN A 7 16.61 7.56 1.15
C GLN A 7 16.96 6.52 2.23
N ARG A 8 17.26 6.96 3.46
CA ARG A 8 17.44 6.05 4.60
C ARG A 8 16.16 5.30 4.94
N LEU A 9 15.00 5.97 4.87
CA LEU A 9 13.69 5.35 5.11
C LEU A 9 13.35 4.31 4.03
N GLU A 10 13.66 4.58 2.76
CA GLU A 10 13.49 3.66 1.64
C GLU A 10 14.31 2.37 1.82
N ARG A 11 15.53 2.48 2.36
CA ARG A 11 16.40 1.33 2.66
C ARG A 11 16.05 0.61 3.96
N ASN A 12 15.23 1.20 4.82
CA ASN A 12 14.92 0.63 6.13
C ASN A 12 13.97 -0.58 6.00
N GLU A 13 14.49 -1.78 6.27
CA GLU A 13 13.69 -3.01 6.22
C GLU A 13 12.50 -3.00 7.19
N LYS A 14 12.64 -2.42 8.38
CA LYS A 14 11.55 -2.38 9.37
C LYS A 14 10.36 -1.60 8.83
N PHE A 15 10.63 -0.48 8.15
CA PHE A 15 9.63 0.34 7.52
C PHE A 15 8.92 -0.40 6.37
N ARG A 16 9.70 -1.03 5.47
CA ARG A 16 9.16 -1.86 4.37
C ARG A 16 8.31 -3.04 4.88
N ARG A 17 8.74 -3.72 5.95
CA ARG A 17 7.95 -4.81 6.60
C ARG A 17 6.60 -4.31 7.09
N LYS A 18 6.56 -3.18 7.79
CA LYS A 18 5.30 -2.61 8.31
C LYS A 18 4.37 -2.17 7.17
N PHE A 19 4.93 -1.63 6.09
CA PHE A 19 4.18 -1.27 4.90
C PHE A 19 3.47 -2.48 4.28
N TYR A 20 4.23 -3.55 4.02
CA TYR A 20 3.70 -4.74 3.37
C TYR A 20 2.77 -5.57 4.28
N ALA A 21 2.98 -5.55 5.60
CA ALA A 21 2.22 -6.35 6.56
C ALA A 21 0.69 -6.21 6.43
N LYS A 22 0.19 -5.01 6.14
CA LYS A 22 -1.26 -4.76 6.00
C LYS A 22 -1.85 -5.42 4.74
N GLY A 23 -1.06 -5.59 3.68
CA GLY A 23 -1.50 -6.19 2.42
C GLY A 23 -1.33 -7.71 2.35
N VAL A 24 -0.77 -8.33 3.39
CA VAL A 24 -0.49 -9.78 3.42
C VAL A 24 -1.79 -10.57 3.50
N TRP A 25 -2.76 -10.12 4.31
CA TRP A 25 -4.07 -10.77 4.52
C TRP A 25 -4.93 -10.97 3.27
N ARG A 26 -4.67 -10.23 2.19
CA ARG A 26 -5.38 -10.40 0.90
C ARG A 26 -4.77 -11.49 0.03
N ASN A 27 -3.65 -12.09 0.43
CA ASN A 27 -2.98 -13.12 -0.34
C ASN A 27 -3.67 -14.47 -0.12
N TYR A 28 -4.00 -15.15 -1.23
CA TYR A 28 -4.67 -16.46 -1.21
C TYR A 28 -3.87 -17.51 -0.43
N ALA A 29 -2.54 -17.39 -0.38
CA ALA A 29 -1.66 -18.28 0.37
C ALA A 29 -1.92 -18.31 1.90
N ILE A 30 -2.69 -17.36 2.46
CA ILE A 30 -3.08 -17.35 3.88
C ILE A 30 -4.32 -18.18 4.16
N VAL A 31 -5.15 -18.43 3.14
CA VAL A 31 -6.41 -19.16 3.31
C VAL A 31 -6.19 -20.59 3.84
N PRO A 32 -5.22 -21.39 3.33
CA PRO A 32 -5.00 -22.75 3.83
C PRO A 32 -4.65 -22.84 5.32
N PRO A 33 -3.64 -22.13 5.86
CA PRO A 33 -3.33 -22.19 7.29
C PRO A 33 -4.46 -21.62 8.15
N SER A 34 -5.20 -20.61 7.67
CA SER A 34 -6.40 -20.10 8.36
C SER A 34 -7.52 -21.14 8.42
N GLY A 35 -7.73 -21.92 7.37
CA GLY A 35 -8.73 -23.00 7.34
C GLY A 35 -8.43 -24.10 8.36
N ILE A 36 -7.17 -24.53 8.46
CA ILE A 36 -6.74 -25.51 9.47
C ILE A 36 -6.97 -25.01 10.89
N LEU A 37 -6.64 -23.74 11.16
CA LEU A 37 -6.91 -23.13 12.47
C LEU A 37 -8.40 -23.08 12.78
N PHE A 38 -9.23 -22.83 11.78
CA PHE A 38 -10.69 -22.83 11.95
C PHE A 38 -11.23 -24.22 12.28
N VAL A 39 -10.77 -25.26 11.58
CA VAL A 39 -11.14 -26.66 11.87
C VAL A 39 -10.67 -27.06 13.27
N ALA A 40 -9.45 -26.69 13.66
CA ALA A 40 -8.94 -26.96 14.99
C ALA A 40 -9.80 -26.30 16.08
N LEU A 41 -10.17 -25.03 15.88
CA LEU A 41 -11.03 -24.29 16.79
C LEU A 41 -12.43 -24.89 16.90
N PHE A 42 -13.02 -25.28 15.77
CA PHE A 42 -14.33 -25.92 15.74
C PHE A 42 -14.32 -27.29 16.43
N GLY A 43 -13.23 -28.05 16.25
CA GLY A 43 -13.00 -29.29 16.98
C GLY A 43 -12.92 -29.08 18.49
N PHE A 44 -12.20 -28.05 18.95
CA PHE A 44 -12.20 -27.67 20.37
C PHE A 44 -13.59 -27.34 20.88
N LEU A 45 -14.37 -26.58 20.11
CA LEU A 45 -15.72 -26.18 20.49
C LEU A 45 -16.68 -27.38 20.54
N TYR A 46 -16.50 -28.35 19.63
CA TYR A 46 -17.20 -29.62 19.66
C TYR A 46 -16.85 -30.43 20.91
N LEU A 47 -15.56 -30.58 21.23
CA LEU A 47 -15.14 -31.31 22.44
C LEU A 47 -15.61 -30.62 23.72
N PHE A 48 -15.72 -29.29 23.72
CA PHE A 48 -16.30 -28.54 24.82
C PHE A 48 -17.77 -28.90 25.02
N ASN A 49 -18.54 -28.99 23.94
CA ASN A 49 -19.97 -29.28 23.98
C ASN A 49 -20.29 -30.73 24.42
N VAL A 50 -19.32 -31.64 24.32
CA VAL A 50 -19.46 -33.05 24.73
C VAL A 50 -18.69 -33.34 26.03
N ASP A 51 -18.30 -32.30 26.78
CA ASP A 51 -17.55 -32.40 28.06
C ASP A 51 -16.24 -33.22 27.98
N HIS A 52 -15.66 -33.37 26.78
CA HIS A 52 -14.45 -34.15 26.53
C HIS A 52 -13.19 -33.27 26.41
N LEU A 53 -13.22 -32.02 26.85
CA LEU A 53 -12.12 -31.07 26.68
C LEU A 53 -10.81 -31.53 27.35
N MET A 54 -10.90 -32.18 28.51
CA MET A 54 -9.76 -32.71 29.27
C MET A 54 -9.38 -34.14 28.87
N SER A 55 -9.95 -34.67 27.79
CA SER A 55 -9.67 -36.03 27.32
C SER A 55 -8.51 -36.08 26.33
N LEU A 56 -7.98 -37.28 26.10
CA LEU A 56 -6.99 -37.57 25.05
C LEU A 56 -7.47 -37.17 23.65
N TYR A 57 -8.79 -37.03 23.44
CA TYR A 57 -9.36 -36.60 22.16
C TYR A 57 -9.04 -35.14 21.82
N ALA A 58 -8.61 -34.30 22.77
CA ALA A 58 -8.21 -32.92 22.52
C ALA A 58 -6.81 -32.79 21.88
N ILE A 59 -5.95 -33.79 22.08
CA ILE A 59 -4.57 -33.82 21.59
C ILE A 59 -4.46 -33.54 20.08
N PRO A 60 -5.19 -34.22 19.17
CA PRO A 60 -5.10 -33.94 17.75
C PRO A 60 -5.45 -32.47 17.41
N PHE A 61 -6.42 -31.88 18.09
CA PHE A 61 -6.81 -30.48 17.87
C PHE A 61 -5.76 -29.49 18.40
N ILE A 62 -5.11 -29.79 19.54
CA ILE A 62 -3.96 -29.02 20.05
C ILE A 62 -2.82 -29.03 19.03
N ILE A 63 -2.48 -30.21 18.51
CA ILE A 63 -1.39 -30.37 17.53
C ILE A 63 -1.72 -29.62 16.24
N LEU A 64 -2.95 -29.73 15.73
CA LEU A 64 -3.41 -28.98 14.55
C LEU A 64 -3.32 -27.47 14.78
N LEU A 65 -3.66 -26.99 15.98
CA LEU A 65 -3.60 -25.57 16.31
C LEU A 65 -2.14 -25.07 16.36
N LEU A 66 -1.23 -25.85 16.96
CA LEU A 66 0.20 -25.54 16.98
C LEU A 66 0.80 -25.51 15.56
N LEU A 67 0.55 -26.56 14.76
CA LEU A 67 1.04 -26.63 13.38
C LEU A 67 0.44 -25.51 12.52
N GLY A 68 -0.86 -25.25 12.64
CA GLY A 68 -1.54 -24.18 11.91
C GLY A 68 -1.01 -22.79 12.26
N THR A 69 -0.71 -22.52 13.53
CA THR A 69 -0.16 -21.22 13.96
C THR A 69 1.27 -21.01 13.48
N ILE A 70 2.12 -22.05 13.58
CA ILE A 70 3.48 -22.02 13.05
C ILE A 70 3.44 -21.81 11.53
N TRP A 71 2.58 -22.53 10.82
CA TRP A 71 2.44 -22.42 9.37
C TRP A 71 1.95 -21.02 8.96
N LEU A 72 0.92 -20.48 9.62
CA LEU A 72 0.42 -19.12 9.37
C LEU A 72 1.53 -18.08 9.56
N LYS A 73 2.30 -18.19 10.65
CA LYS A 73 3.41 -17.28 10.97
C LYS A 73 4.52 -17.37 9.93
N ALA A 74 4.88 -18.57 9.51
CA ALA A 74 5.88 -18.82 8.48
C ALA A 74 5.44 -18.25 7.12
N THR A 75 4.22 -18.54 6.68
CA THR A 75 3.65 -18.03 5.42
C THR A 75 3.58 -16.51 5.41
N ARG A 76 3.12 -15.89 6.51
CA ARG A 76 3.11 -14.43 6.65
C ARG A 76 4.52 -13.84 6.51
N LYS A 77 5.50 -14.42 7.20
CA LYS A 77 6.90 -13.98 7.14
C LYS A 77 7.48 -14.14 5.73
N TYR A 78 7.20 -15.27 5.08
CA TYR A 78 7.65 -15.56 3.72
C TYR A 78 7.11 -14.55 2.71
N ILE A 79 5.79 -14.28 2.70
CA ILE A 79 5.18 -13.32 1.78
C ILE A 79 5.76 -11.91 1.97
N ILE A 80 5.99 -11.49 3.22
CA ILE A 80 6.58 -10.18 3.51
C ILE A 80 8.02 -10.14 2.99
N ASN A 81 8.83 -11.15 3.30
CA ASN A 81 10.23 -11.20 2.89
C ASN A 81 10.35 -11.23 1.37
N GLN A 82 9.52 -12.01 0.67
CA GLN A 82 9.51 -12.05 -0.78
C GLN A 82 9.26 -10.67 -1.41
N LYS A 83 8.34 -9.88 -0.84
CA LYS A 83 8.06 -8.50 -1.30
C LYS A 83 9.19 -7.51 -1.01
N ILE A 84 10.00 -7.77 0.03
CA ILE A 84 11.14 -6.92 0.40
C ILE A 84 12.38 -7.28 -0.42
N SER A 85 12.62 -8.58 -0.63
CA SER A 85 13.75 -9.10 -1.40
C SER A 85 13.54 -8.97 -2.91
N GLY A 86 12.32 -8.71 -3.37
CA GLY A 86 12.08 -8.35 -4.76
C GLY A 86 12.94 -7.16 -5.17
N LYS A 87 13.54 -7.22 -6.37
CA LYS A 87 14.36 -6.14 -6.99
C LYS A 87 13.54 -4.86 -7.31
N GLN A 88 12.32 -4.76 -6.81
CA GLN A 88 11.38 -3.71 -7.17
C GLN A 88 11.67 -2.45 -6.34
N PRO A 89 11.72 -1.27 -6.97
CA PRO A 89 12.03 -0.03 -6.28
C PRO A 89 10.88 0.35 -5.35
N PHE A 90 11.15 0.36 -4.05
CA PHE A 90 10.30 0.98 -3.04
C PHE A 90 10.71 2.45 -2.96
N ALA A 91 10.00 3.33 -3.66
CA ALA A 91 10.35 4.74 -3.78
C ALA A 91 9.31 5.62 -3.06
N ILE A 92 9.81 6.63 -2.35
CA ILE A 92 8.99 7.67 -1.74
C ILE A 92 9.06 8.89 -2.67
N CYS A 93 7.91 9.26 -3.23
CA CYS A 93 7.78 10.36 -4.19
C CYS A 93 6.99 11.51 -3.56
N LEU A 94 7.37 12.75 -3.86
CA LEU A 94 6.58 13.93 -3.52
C LEU A 94 5.38 14.02 -4.48
N SER A 95 4.18 14.23 -3.95
CA SER A 95 2.98 14.44 -4.76
C SER A 95 2.46 15.87 -4.64
N ILE A 96 2.09 16.47 -5.77
CA ILE A 96 1.49 17.80 -5.83
C ILE A 96 0.10 17.75 -6.50
N PRO A 97 -0.82 18.66 -6.14
CA PRO A 97 -2.11 18.75 -6.82
C PRO A 97 -1.95 19.32 -8.23
N LEU A 98 -2.42 18.59 -9.24
CA LEU A 98 -2.41 19.02 -10.63
C LEU A 98 -3.61 19.93 -10.90
N MET A 99 -4.82 19.36 -10.84
CA MET A 99 -6.08 20.06 -11.14
C MET A 99 -7.26 19.49 -10.34
N LYS A 100 -8.35 20.25 -10.25
CA LYS A 100 -9.63 19.78 -9.71
C LYS A 100 -10.61 19.56 -10.86
N LYS A 101 -11.04 18.32 -11.10
CA LYS A 101 -12.06 17.96 -12.11
C LYS A 101 -13.20 17.20 -11.44
N ASN A 102 -14.44 17.64 -11.63
CA ASN A 102 -15.65 17.01 -11.05
C ASN A 102 -15.58 16.78 -9.53
N GLY A 103 -15.08 17.78 -8.78
CA GLY A 103 -14.89 17.69 -7.33
C GLY A 103 -13.77 16.75 -6.87
N LYS A 104 -12.96 16.21 -7.79
CA LYS A 104 -11.81 15.35 -7.50
C LYS A 104 -10.51 16.11 -7.75
N THR A 105 -9.61 16.11 -6.77
CA THR A 105 -8.25 16.63 -6.95
C THR A 105 -7.38 15.54 -7.55
N ILE A 106 -6.93 15.73 -8.79
CA ILE A 106 -5.95 14.86 -9.45
C ILE A 106 -4.58 15.25 -8.92
N MET A 107 -3.80 14.26 -8.47
CA MET A 107 -2.45 14.46 -7.95
C MET A 107 -1.42 13.96 -8.96
N MET A 108 -0.21 14.51 -8.89
CA MET A 108 0.90 14.18 -9.78
C MET A 108 2.16 13.91 -8.95
N PHE A 109 2.95 12.93 -9.36
CA PHE A 109 4.28 12.66 -8.80
C PHE A 109 5.25 12.18 -9.89
N SER A 110 6.56 12.32 -9.64
CA SER A 110 7.63 11.79 -10.49
C SER A 110 8.21 10.54 -9.83
N ALA A 111 8.46 9.49 -10.62
CA ALA A 111 9.10 8.26 -10.16
C ALA A 111 10.63 8.25 -10.40
N GLY A 112 11.16 9.23 -11.14
CA GLY A 112 12.56 9.30 -11.56
C GLY A 112 13.51 9.89 -10.52
N SER A 113 14.63 10.43 -11.01
CA SER A 113 15.66 11.09 -10.20
C SER A 113 15.15 12.34 -9.49
N ASN A 114 14.15 13.01 -10.08
CA ASN A 114 13.55 14.24 -9.56
C ASN A 114 12.35 14.00 -8.62
N ARG A 115 12.14 12.77 -8.14
CA ARG A 115 10.98 12.36 -7.33
C ARG A 115 10.71 13.17 -6.06
N LEU A 116 11.74 13.83 -5.50
CA LEU A 116 11.63 14.68 -4.31
C LEU A 116 11.70 16.19 -4.62
N ASN A 117 11.95 16.56 -5.88
CA ASN A 117 12.15 17.94 -6.27
C ASN A 117 10.81 18.62 -6.56
N LYS A 118 10.38 19.48 -5.63
CA LYS A 118 9.14 20.24 -5.76
C LYS A 118 9.15 21.19 -6.97
N TYR A 119 10.27 21.86 -7.23
CA TYR A 119 10.38 22.82 -8.34
C TYR A 119 10.26 22.13 -9.70
N TYR A 120 10.82 20.93 -9.83
CA TYR A 120 10.66 20.11 -11.03
C TYR A 120 9.19 19.78 -11.29
N LEU A 121 8.49 19.28 -10.26
CA LEU A 121 7.06 18.98 -10.37
C LEU A 121 6.21 20.21 -10.68
N GLU A 122 6.53 21.39 -10.13
CA GLU A 122 5.81 22.63 -10.44
C GLU A 122 6.05 23.12 -11.86
N LYS A 123 7.26 22.94 -12.41
CA LYS A 123 7.57 23.25 -13.80
C LYS A 123 6.79 22.34 -14.76
N GLU A 124 6.89 21.03 -14.54
CA GLU A 124 6.18 20.01 -15.33
C GLU A 124 4.67 20.17 -15.24
N LYS A 125 4.15 20.55 -14.07
CA LYS A 125 2.73 20.86 -13.91
C LYS A 125 2.28 21.97 -14.87
N LYS A 126 3.07 23.04 -15.02
CA LYS A 126 2.74 24.13 -15.95
C LYS A 126 2.76 23.61 -17.38
N GLU A 127 3.81 22.90 -17.77
CA GLU A 127 3.94 22.34 -19.12
C GLU A 127 2.80 21.37 -19.47
N ILE A 128 2.38 20.51 -18.53
CA ILE A 128 1.26 19.60 -18.69
C ILE A 128 -0.07 20.35 -18.79
N LEU A 129 -0.30 21.38 -17.96
CA LEU A 129 -1.51 22.20 -18.04
C LEU A 129 -1.59 23.01 -19.34
N ASP A 130 -0.47 23.54 -19.81
CA ASP A 130 -0.36 24.30 -21.05
C ASP A 130 -0.63 23.41 -22.29
N ARG A 131 -0.21 22.13 -22.24
CA ARG A 131 -0.47 21.14 -23.32
C ARG A 131 -1.91 20.63 -23.35
N ILE A 132 -2.56 20.54 -22.19
CA ILE A 132 -3.86 19.86 -22.03
C ILE A 132 -5.03 20.85 -22.13
N GLY A 133 -4.79 22.15 -21.96
CA GLY A 133 -5.89 23.12 -21.89
C GLY A 133 -6.84 22.83 -20.71
N PRO A 134 -7.83 23.70 -20.46
CA PRO A 134 -8.73 23.54 -19.31
C PRO A 134 -9.67 22.33 -19.41
N ASP A 135 -9.93 21.84 -20.62
CA ASP A 135 -11.01 20.88 -20.90
C ASP A 135 -10.56 19.52 -21.47
N ALA A 136 -9.27 19.28 -21.76
CA ALA A 136 -8.93 17.99 -22.34
C ALA A 136 -9.16 16.84 -21.36
N ASP A 137 -9.98 15.90 -21.80
CA ASP A 137 -10.00 14.56 -21.25
C ASP A 137 -8.61 13.95 -21.48
N PHE A 138 -7.98 13.46 -20.41
CA PHE A 138 -6.80 12.62 -20.52
C PHE A 138 -7.13 11.47 -21.47
N VAL A 139 -6.66 11.58 -22.71
CA VAL A 139 -7.00 10.68 -23.82
C VAL A 139 -6.74 9.24 -23.39
N GLY A 140 -7.80 8.45 -23.30
CA GLY A 140 -7.73 6.98 -23.33
C GLY A 140 -7.66 6.23 -21.99
N VAL A 141 -7.81 6.87 -20.83
CA VAL A 141 -7.87 6.11 -19.56
C VAL A 141 -9.29 6.02 -19.06
N ASN A 142 -9.91 4.88 -19.37
CA ASN A 142 -11.14 4.43 -18.74
C ASN A 142 -10.96 4.47 -17.20
N PRO A 143 -11.60 5.41 -16.47
CA PRO A 143 -11.36 5.66 -15.04
C PRO A 143 -11.89 4.53 -14.14
N SER A 144 -12.35 3.44 -14.76
CA SER A 144 -13.09 2.35 -14.13
C SER A 144 -12.19 1.39 -13.35
N ASN A 145 -10.87 1.33 -13.61
CA ASN A 145 -10.00 0.35 -12.94
C ASN A 145 -8.55 0.77 -12.62
N LYS A 146 -8.01 1.86 -13.19
CA LYS A 146 -6.61 2.25 -12.95
C LYS A 146 -6.50 3.50 -12.10
N LEU A 147 -5.93 3.34 -10.91
CA LEU A 147 -5.68 4.40 -9.92
C LEU A 147 -4.46 5.27 -10.30
N LEU A 148 -3.66 4.80 -11.27
CA LEU A 148 -2.41 5.37 -11.77
C LEU A 148 -2.44 5.47 -13.30
N VAL A 149 -1.97 6.60 -13.82
CA VAL A 149 -1.76 6.81 -15.26
C VAL A 149 -0.38 7.39 -15.48
N ALA A 150 0.46 6.73 -16.27
CA ALA A 150 1.74 7.29 -16.71
C ALA A 150 1.48 8.31 -17.83
N VAL A 151 2.13 9.47 -17.75
CA VAL A 151 2.13 10.45 -18.83
C VAL A 151 3.16 10.00 -19.88
N PRO A 152 2.78 9.87 -21.16
CA PRO A 152 3.70 9.42 -22.21
C PRO A 152 4.97 10.27 -22.23
N GLU A 153 6.13 9.64 -22.45
CA GLU A 153 7.42 10.30 -22.64
C GLU A 153 7.95 11.10 -21.43
N THR A 154 7.34 10.93 -20.24
CA THR A 154 7.79 11.56 -18.99
C THR A 154 7.90 10.54 -17.85
N ASP A 155 8.61 10.90 -16.78
CA ASP A 155 8.69 10.08 -15.55
C ASP A 155 7.53 10.35 -14.59
N ILE A 156 6.45 10.97 -15.10
CA ILE A 156 5.35 11.51 -14.33
C ILE A 156 4.16 10.56 -14.33
N TYR A 157 3.59 10.40 -13.14
CA TYR A 157 2.41 9.60 -12.89
C TYR A 157 1.30 10.46 -12.30
N LEU A 158 0.10 10.24 -12.81
CA LEU A 158 -1.13 10.87 -12.36
C LEU A 158 -1.92 9.91 -11.50
N ILE A 159 -2.44 10.44 -10.39
CA ILE A 159 -3.22 9.70 -9.42
C ILE A 159 -4.65 10.19 -9.48
N TYR A 160 -5.56 9.29 -9.85
CA TYR A 160 -6.99 9.53 -9.76
C TYR A 160 -7.48 9.05 -8.39
N PRO A 161 -8.07 9.93 -7.55
CA PRO A 161 -8.51 9.55 -6.22
C PRO A 161 -9.67 8.54 -6.31
N SER A 162 -9.49 7.40 -5.64
CA SER A 162 -10.55 6.39 -5.51
C SER A 162 -11.63 6.86 -4.53
N PHE A 163 -12.80 6.21 -4.53
CA PHE A 163 -13.91 6.52 -3.63
C PHE A 163 -13.48 6.48 -2.15
N SER A 164 -12.59 5.55 -1.78
CA SER A 164 -12.02 5.48 -0.42
C SER A 164 -11.21 6.72 -0.03
N ASP A 165 -10.52 7.34 -1.00
CA ASP A 165 -9.70 8.53 -0.77
C ASP A 165 -10.56 9.79 -0.60
N ARG A 166 -11.80 9.78 -1.12
CA ARG A 166 -12.77 10.88 -0.93
C ARG A 166 -13.23 11.00 0.51
N LEU A 167 -13.43 9.89 1.19
CA LEU A 167 -13.83 9.84 2.61
C LEU A 167 -12.72 10.35 3.52
N SER A 168 -11.45 10.02 3.21
CA SER A 168 -10.29 10.51 3.94
C SER A 168 -9.96 11.99 3.69
N ASN A 169 -10.38 12.58 2.57
CA ASN A 169 -9.99 13.93 2.14
C ASN A 169 -10.99 15.03 2.44
N LYS A 170 -12.14 14.74 3.06
CA LYS A 170 -13.18 15.75 3.34
C LYS A 170 -12.72 16.86 4.31
N THR A 171 -11.59 16.71 5.01
CA THR A 171 -11.17 17.60 6.10
C THR A 171 -9.77 18.22 5.97
N THR A 172 -9.01 18.00 4.89
CA THR A 172 -7.65 18.58 4.79
C THR A 172 -7.52 19.57 3.64
N THR A 173 -7.52 20.85 4.00
CA THR A 173 -6.96 21.94 3.22
C THR A 173 -5.51 21.62 2.83
N SER A 174 -5.20 21.91 1.56
CA SER A 174 -4.12 21.34 0.76
C SER A 174 -2.74 21.96 1.01
N THR A 175 -2.23 21.98 2.24
CA THR A 175 -0.91 22.55 2.56
C THR A 175 0.11 21.54 3.09
N VAL A 176 -0.29 20.30 3.40
CA VAL A 176 0.64 19.28 3.88
C VAL A 176 1.28 18.58 2.69
N ASN A 177 2.62 18.65 2.59
CA ASN A 177 3.40 17.85 1.63
C ASN A 177 2.99 16.37 1.76
N ARG A 178 2.28 15.86 0.75
CA ARG A 178 1.85 14.46 0.70
C ARG A 178 2.89 13.66 -0.05
N TYR A 179 3.35 12.60 0.55
CA TYR A 179 4.26 11.67 -0.08
C TYR A 179 3.50 10.42 -0.50
N VAL A 180 3.90 9.89 -1.64
CA VAL A 180 3.34 8.69 -2.21
C VAL A 180 4.43 7.63 -2.18
N ILE A 181 4.09 6.47 -1.63
CA ILE A 181 4.94 5.29 -1.75
C ILE A 181 4.56 4.63 -3.07
N PHE A 182 5.47 4.68 -4.02
CA PHE A 182 5.34 4.02 -5.31
C PHE A 182 6.00 2.65 -5.23
N ASP A 183 5.16 1.63 -5.41
CA ASP A 183 5.56 0.24 -5.61
C ASP A 183 5.01 -0.17 -6.98
N ASN A 184 5.84 -0.81 -7.82
CA ASN A 184 5.57 -1.07 -9.24
C ASN A 184 4.34 -1.96 -9.50
N LEU A 185 3.68 -2.44 -8.43
CA LEU A 185 2.41 -3.16 -8.42
C LEU A 185 1.17 -2.25 -8.57
N GLU A 186 1.31 -1.05 -9.15
CA GLU A 186 0.26 -0.03 -9.28
C GLU A 186 -0.45 0.33 -7.95
N LYS A 187 0.22 0.11 -6.81
CA LYS A 187 -0.35 0.36 -5.48
C LYS A 187 0.23 1.62 -4.90
N ILE A 188 -0.59 2.66 -4.87
CA ILE A 188 -0.30 3.91 -4.17
C ILE A 188 -0.73 3.75 -2.71
N ARG A 189 0.14 4.18 -1.80
CA ARG A 189 -0.30 4.60 -0.47
C ARG A 189 0.24 5.98 -0.18
N TYR A 190 -0.65 6.81 0.35
CA TYR A 190 -0.29 8.09 0.92
C TYR A 190 0.39 7.87 2.27
N ILE A 191 1.48 8.61 2.49
CA ILE A 191 2.11 8.71 3.79
C ILE A 191 2.29 10.19 4.13
N THR A 192 1.96 10.53 5.37
CA THR A 192 2.13 11.89 5.89
C THR A 192 3.55 12.09 6.43
N LEU A 193 3.99 13.35 6.53
CA LEU A 193 5.28 13.70 7.12
C LEU A 193 5.40 13.18 8.57
N ARG A 194 4.34 13.32 9.37
CA ARG A 194 4.28 12.84 10.76
C ARG A 194 4.46 11.33 10.87
N GLU A 195 3.82 10.57 9.98
CA GLU A 195 4.01 9.12 9.95
C GLU A 195 5.44 8.77 9.56
N MET A 196 6.05 9.45 8.60
CA MET A 196 7.47 9.23 8.27
C MET A 196 8.41 9.55 9.43
N GLU A 197 8.17 10.63 10.16
CA GLU A 197 8.97 11.01 11.34
C GLU A 197 8.89 9.97 12.47
N SER A 198 7.74 9.29 12.63
CA SER A 198 7.61 8.20 13.60
C SER A 198 8.47 6.96 13.30
N PHE A 199 9.07 6.89 12.12
CA PHE A 199 9.95 5.80 11.68
C PHE A 199 11.42 6.21 11.49
N SER A 200 11.74 7.50 11.66
CA SER A 200 13.11 8.02 11.66
C SER A 200 13.78 7.85 13.01
#